data_AF-A0A364GSY2-F1
#
_entry.id   AF-A0A364GSY2-F1
#
_cell.length_a   1.000
_cell.length_b   1.000
_cell.length_c   1.000
_cell.angle_alpha   90.00
_cell.angle_beta   90.00
_cell.angle_gamma   90.00
#
_symmetry.space_group_name_H-M   'P 1'
#
loop_
_entity.id
_entity.type
_entity.pdbx_description
1 polymer ?
#
loop_
_entity_poly.entity_id
_entity_poly.type
_entity_poly.pdbx_seq_one_letter_code
_entity_poly.pdbx_strand_id
1 'polypeptide(L)'
;MQTGVPTEYRPEQPYDMTTNPPQPIMDYEDPLEPNSGIRQWIKDVWPSKGRKYEKGDVRRPDVVIVNDPSKPPEQSNIKTVVEMKFPGDRYGPDQEDDYIEIAGGPSKFVHLGAADCGCGDDDGQKETSRSKQSARQSELDDLFGGNSTAPGGPPLPTAPSLPPPAFPLPL
;
A
#
# COMPACT_ATOMS: atom_id res chain seq x y z
N MET A 1 9.62 -0.26 25.69
CA MET A 1 9.80 0.44 24.40
C MET A 1 9.04 1.75 24.51
N GLN A 2 9.68 2.89 24.24
CA GLN A 2 9.01 4.18 24.34
C GLN A 2 8.43 4.48 22.96
N THR A 3 7.12 4.27 22.80
CA THR A 3 6.41 4.64 21.58
C THR A 3 6.39 6.17 21.47
N GLY A 4 6.45 6.69 20.24
CA GLY A 4 6.33 8.12 19.98
C GLY A 4 4.96 8.67 20.40
N VAL A 5 4.79 9.99 20.34
CA VAL A 5 3.49 10.63 20.56
C VAL A 5 2.49 10.11 19.52
N PRO A 6 1.26 9.73 19.89
CA PRO A 6 0.22 9.31 18.95
C PRO A 6 -0.03 10.38 17.88
N THR A 7 -0.08 9.95 16.62
CA THR A 7 -0.27 10.82 15.46
C THR A 7 -1.73 10.82 15.00
N GLU A 8 -2.18 11.93 14.39
CA GLU A 8 -3.52 12.01 13.78
C GLU A 8 -3.64 11.16 12.50
N TYR A 9 -2.51 10.79 11.89
CA TYR A 9 -2.45 10.05 10.64
C TYR A 9 -2.41 8.54 10.90
N ARG A 10 -3.41 7.82 10.38
CA ARG A 10 -3.55 6.36 10.48
C ARG A 10 -3.38 5.75 9.09
N PRO A 11 -2.15 5.37 8.71
CA PRO A 11 -1.90 4.76 7.42
C PRO A 11 -2.52 3.36 7.37
N GLU A 12 -3.10 3.01 6.23
CA GLU A 12 -3.62 1.66 5.95
C GLU A 12 -4.59 1.16 7.04
N GLN A 13 -5.45 2.03 7.59
CA GLN A 13 -6.41 1.64 8.62
C GLN A 13 -7.51 0.73 8.03
N PRO A 14 -7.64 -0.53 8.46
CA PRO A 14 -8.67 -1.43 7.94
C PRO A 14 -10.02 -1.20 8.62
N TYR A 15 -11.10 -1.42 7.89
CA TYR A 15 -12.49 -1.32 8.32
C TYR A 15 -13.30 -2.56 7.94
N ASP A 16 -14.19 -2.97 8.84
CA ASP A 16 -15.25 -3.93 8.57
C ASP A 16 -16.45 -3.18 7.97
N MET A 17 -16.76 -3.48 6.72
CA MET A 17 -17.87 -2.86 5.97
C MET A 17 -19.21 -3.53 6.23
N THR A 18 -19.24 -4.64 7.00
CA THR A 18 -20.50 -5.36 7.29
C THR A 18 -21.31 -4.72 8.42
N THR A 19 -20.74 -3.72 9.09
CA THR A 19 -21.34 -2.96 10.18
C THR A 19 -21.78 -1.58 9.71
N ASN A 20 -22.82 -1.02 10.34
CA ASN A 20 -23.26 0.36 10.09
C ASN A 20 -23.28 1.18 11.40
N PRO A 21 -22.40 2.20 11.56
CA PRO A 21 -21.38 2.61 10.59
C PRO A 21 -20.21 1.61 10.49
N PRO A 22 -19.41 1.62 9.39
CA PRO A 22 -18.21 0.79 9.26
C PRO A 22 -17.29 0.91 10.47
N GLN A 23 -16.83 -0.21 11.01
CA GLN A 23 -16.04 -0.25 12.24
C GLN A 23 -14.55 -0.43 11.93
N PRO A 24 -13.65 0.33 12.60
CA PRO A 24 -12.22 0.13 12.42
C PRO A 24 -11.78 -1.20 13.01
N ILE A 25 -10.95 -1.94 12.27
CA ILE A 25 -10.38 -3.21 12.72
C ILE A 25 -9.06 -2.91 13.46
N MET A 26 -9.13 -2.91 14.78
CA MET A 26 -8.01 -2.55 15.67
C MET A 26 -7.22 -3.79 16.14
N ASP A 27 -5.99 -3.57 16.58
CA ASP A 27 -5.20 -4.58 17.28
C ASP A 27 -5.87 -4.99 18.61
N TYR A 28 -5.65 -6.23 19.03
CA TYR A 28 -6.29 -6.78 20.23
C TYR A 28 -5.63 -6.29 21.52
N GLU A 29 -4.33 -6.03 21.49
CA GLU A 29 -3.53 -5.62 22.64
C GLU A 29 -3.36 -4.09 22.69
N ASP A 30 -3.32 -3.44 21.52
CA ASP A 30 -3.27 -1.98 21.41
C ASP A 30 -4.48 -1.42 20.63
N PRO A 31 -5.53 -0.94 21.32
CA PRO A 31 -6.77 -0.51 20.68
C PRO A 31 -6.64 0.79 19.88
N LEU A 32 -5.46 1.41 19.83
CA LEU A 32 -5.17 2.59 18.99
C LEU A 32 -4.33 2.26 17.75
N GLU A 33 -3.88 1.02 17.60
CA GLU A 33 -3.12 0.56 16.45
C GLU A 33 -3.99 -0.28 15.50
N PRO A 34 -3.81 -0.16 14.17
CA PRO A 34 -4.53 -0.98 13.20
C PRO A 34 -4.12 -2.46 13.33
N ASN A 35 -5.06 -3.36 13.11
CA ASN A 35 -4.76 -4.78 13.11
C ASN A 35 -3.88 -5.15 11.90
N SER A 36 -2.63 -5.54 12.15
CA SER A 36 -1.70 -5.99 11.09
C SER A 36 -2.07 -7.37 10.52
N GLY A 37 -2.86 -8.16 11.24
CA GLY A 37 -3.21 -9.55 10.95
C GLY A 37 -4.58 -9.74 10.31
N ILE A 38 -4.97 -8.92 9.31
CA ILE A 38 -6.34 -8.94 8.75
C ILE A 38 -6.81 -10.31 8.25
N ARG A 39 -5.93 -11.11 7.63
CA ARG A 39 -6.29 -12.48 7.21
C ARG A 39 -6.67 -13.37 8.38
N GLN A 40 -6.02 -13.19 9.53
CA GLN A 40 -6.31 -13.94 10.74
C GLN A 40 -7.58 -13.40 11.41
N TRP A 41 -7.71 -12.07 11.48
CA TRP A 41 -8.93 -11.42 11.96
C TRP A 41 -10.20 -11.88 11.18
N ILE A 42 -10.12 -12.00 9.85
CA ILE A 42 -11.24 -12.51 9.03
C ILE A 42 -11.63 -13.96 9.41
N LYS A 43 -10.66 -14.80 9.77
CA LYS A 43 -10.93 -16.19 10.15
C LYS A 43 -11.52 -16.32 11.55
N ASP A 44 -11.09 -15.44 12.45
CA ASP A 44 -11.39 -15.58 13.88
C ASP A 44 -12.62 -14.78 14.30
N VAL A 45 -12.80 -13.58 13.74
CA VAL A 45 -13.77 -12.58 14.20
C VAL A 45 -14.84 -12.25 13.16
N TRP A 46 -14.46 -12.09 11.90
CA TRP A 46 -15.40 -11.64 10.85
C TRP A 46 -16.59 -12.61 10.69
N PRO A 47 -17.80 -12.11 10.36
CA PRO A 47 -19.01 -12.93 10.24
C PRO A 47 -18.81 -14.23 9.45
N SER A 48 -19.41 -15.33 9.90
CA SER A 48 -19.24 -16.64 9.25
C SER A 48 -17.79 -17.17 9.19
N LYS A 49 -16.81 -16.55 9.87
CA LYS A 49 -15.39 -16.94 9.88
C LYS A 49 -14.76 -16.91 8.48
N GLY A 50 -15.09 -15.88 7.70
CA GLY A 50 -14.59 -15.68 6.34
C GLY A 50 -15.23 -16.56 5.26
N ARG A 51 -16.13 -17.49 5.61
CA ARG A 51 -16.75 -18.42 4.63
C ARG A 51 -17.64 -17.74 3.59
N LYS A 52 -18.13 -16.54 3.89
CA LYS A 52 -18.97 -15.71 3.01
C LYS A 52 -18.29 -14.39 2.65
N TYR A 53 -16.97 -14.31 2.85
CA TYR A 53 -16.22 -13.08 2.61
C TYR A 53 -16.22 -12.77 1.11
N GLU A 54 -16.61 -11.55 0.78
CA GLU A 54 -16.57 -10.99 -0.55
C GLU A 54 -15.59 -9.82 -0.61
N LYS A 55 -15.11 -9.51 -1.82
CA LYS A 55 -14.24 -8.35 -2.03
C LYS A 55 -15.05 -7.10 -1.71
N GLY A 56 -14.61 -6.33 -0.74
CA GLY A 56 -15.29 -5.12 -0.28
C GLY A 56 -15.74 -5.20 1.18
N ASP A 57 -15.93 -6.40 1.73
CA ASP A 57 -16.33 -6.57 3.14
C ASP A 57 -15.29 -6.07 4.14
N VAL A 58 -14.03 -5.99 3.69
CA VAL A 58 -12.98 -5.27 4.39
C VAL A 58 -12.34 -4.27 3.44
N ARG A 59 -12.22 -3.03 3.89
CA ARG A 59 -11.67 -1.90 3.15
C ARG A 59 -10.51 -1.28 3.92
N ARG A 60 -9.55 -0.71 3.19
CA ARG A 60 -8.34 -0.14 3.78
C ARG A 60 -7.90 1.08 2.96
N PRO A 61 -8.39 2.27 3.31
CA PRO A 61 -7.93 3.51 2.68
C PRO A 61 -6.44 3.73 2.93
N ASP A 62 -5.80 4.53 2.07
CA ASP A 62 -4.38 4.83 2.21
C ASP A 62 -4.07 5.54 3.53
N VAL A 63 -4.87 6.57 3.88
CA VAL A 63 -4.72 7.30 5.14
C VAL A 63 -6.08 7.69 5.71
N VAL A 64 -6.27 7.44 7.01
CA VAL A 64 -7.35 8.04 7.80
C VAL A 64 -6.75 9.07 8.74
N ILE A 65 -7.30 10.28 8.72
CA ILE A 65 -6.92 11.37 9.62
C ILE A 65 -8.00 11.50 10.69
N VAL A 66 -7.61 11.43 11.96
CA VAL A 66 -8.52 11.57 13.11
C VAL A 66 -8.49 12.95 13.72
N ASN A 67 -9.55 13.34 14.42
CA ASN A 67 -9.60 14.59 15.18
C ASN A 67 -8.83 14.48 16.50
N ASP A 68 -8.87 13.31 17.13
CA ASP A 68 -8.22 13.03 18.41
C ASP A 68 -7.39 11.73 18.30
N PRO A 69 -6.04 11.81 18.33
CA PRO A 69 -5.17 10.65 18.18
C PRO A 69 -5.18 9.71 19.40
N SER A 70 -5.82 10.10 20.51
CA SER A 70 -6.01 9.24 21.68
C SER A 70 -7.25 8.34 21.58
N LYS A 71 -8.00 8.41 20.48
CA LYS A 71 -9.23 7.65 20.23
C LYS A 71 -9.11 6.81 18.95
N PRO A 72 -9.86 5.69 18.86
CA PRO A 72 -9.90 4.89 17.65
C PRO A 72 -10.46 5.70 16.47
N PRO A 73 -10.14 5.31 15.22
CA PRO A 73 -10.60 5.99 14.02
C PRO A 73 -12.05 5.57 13.66
N GLU A 74 -12.95 5.63 14.64
CA GLU A 74 -14.39 5.49 14.42
C GLU A 74 -14.93 6.70 13.64
N GLN A 75 -16.02 6.53 12.89
CA GLN A 75 -16.60 7.58 12.04
C GLN A 75 -16.83 8.94 12.76
N SER A 76 -17.15 8.90 14.06
CA SER A 76 -17.32 10.10 14.90
C SER A 76 -16.01 10.87 15.14
N ASN A 77 -14.87 10.17 15.14
CA ASN A 77 -13.53 10.71 15.34
C ASN A 77 -12.78 10.94 14.02
N ILE A 78 -13.28 10.44 12.88
CA ILE A 78 -12.67 10.71 11.57
C ILE A 78 -12.83 12.18 11.18
N LYS A 79 -11.69 12.80 10.88
CA LYS A 79 -11.58 14.13 10.27
C LYS A 79 -11.64 14.02 8.75
N THR A 80 -10.82 13.15 8.16
CA THR A 80 -10.75 12.92 6.71
C THR A 80 -10.32 11.49 6.40
N VAL A 81 -10.89 10.88 5.37
CA VAL A 81 -10.36 9.69 4.69
C VAL A 81 -9.71 10.13 3.39
N VAL A 82 -8.48 9.70 3.16
CA VAL A 82 -7.67 10.05 2.00
C VAL A 82 -7.41 8.80 1.18
N GLU A 83 -7.65 8.90 -0.13
CA GLU A 83 -7.18 7.93 -1.12
C GLU A 83 -6.27 8.64 -2.11
N MET A 84 -5.07 8.10 -2.31
CA MET A 84 -4.14 8.54 -3.34
C MET A 84 -4.34 7.74 -4.61
N LYS A 85 -4.25 8.41 -5.77
CA LYS A 85 -4.25 7.76 -7.08
C LYS A 85 -3.18 8.38 -7.98
N PHE A 86 -2.44 7.53 -8.69
CA PHE A 86 -1.49 8.00 -9.70
C PHE A 86 -2.14 8.10 -11.08
N PRO A 87 -1.55 8.86 -12.03
CA PRO A 87 -2.07 8.95 -13.39
C PRO A 87 -2.26 7.57 -14.03
N GLY A 88 -3.49 7.28 -14.45
CA GLY A 88 -3.87 5.99 -15.04
C GLY A 88 -4.53 5.02 -14.05
N ASP A 89 -4.40 5.25 -12.74
CA ASP A 89 -5.12 4.47 -11.73
C ASP A 89 -6.62 4.78 -11.78
N ARG A 90 -7.42 3.79 -11.40
CA ARG A 90 -8.86 3.90 -11.27
C ARG A 90 -9.31 3.35 -9.93
N TYR A 91 -10.45 3.84 -9.45
CA TYR A 91 -11.13 3.21 -8.34
C TYR A 91 -11.53 1.78 -8.71
N GLY A 92 -11.37 0.87 -7.75
CA GLY A 92 -12.02 -0.43 -7.84
C GLY A 92 -13.54 -0.28 -7.71
N PRO A 93 -14.30 -1.35 -8.01
CA PRO A 93 -15.74 -1.37 -7.75
C PRO A 93 -16.06 -0.93 -6.33
N ASP A 94 -17.00 0.01 -6.21
CA ASP A 94 -17.55 0.58 -4.98
C ASP A 94 -16.50 1.18 -4.02
N GLN A 95 -15.24 1.33 -4.46
CA GLN A 95 -14.14 1.75 -3.57
C GLN A 95 -14.36 3.18 -3.05
N GLU A 96 -14.75 4.09 -3.92
CA GLU A 96 -15.00 5.49 -3.55
C GLU A 96 -16.20 5.60 -2.59
N ASP A 97 -17.31 4.96 -2.92
CA ASP A 97 -18.53 4.96 -2.10
C ASP A 97 -18.26 4.37 -0.71
N ASP A 98 -17.55 3.24 -0.64
CA ASP A 98 -17.19 2.61 0.64
C ASP A 98 -16.29 3.52 1.50
N TYR A 99 -15.38 4.26 0.89
CA TYR A 99 -14.49 5.18 1.63
C TYR A 99 -15.23 6.44 2.09
N ILE A 100 -16.21 6.90 1.30
CA ILE A 100 -17.16 7.93 1.70
C ILE A 100 -18.02 7.46 2.88
N GLU A 101 -18.46 6.20 2.86
CA GLU A 101 -19.21 5.60 3.96
C GLU A 101 -18.38 5.50 5.24
N ILE A 102 -17.13 5.00 5.14
CA ILE A 102 -16.18 5.01 6.27
C ILE A 102 -16.02 6.42 6.83
N ALA A 103 -15.85 7.43 5.96
CA ALA A 103 -15.67 8.81 6.37
C ALA A 103 -16.90 9.40 7.08
N GLY A 104 -18.10 8.83 6.85
CA GLY A 104 -19.37 9.38 7.31
C GLY A 104 -19.92 10.49 6.42
N GLY A 105 -19.50 10.51 5.15
CA GLY A 105 -20.02 11.42 4.13
C GLY A 105 -18.94 12.03 3.24
N PRO A 106 -19.33 12.52 2.05
CA PRO A 106 -18.38 12.96 1.02
C PRO A 106 -17.59 14.19 1.43
N SER A 107 -18.07 15.00 2.36
CA SER A 107 -17.35 16.17 2.87
C SER A 107 -16.11 15.82 3.72
N LYS A 108 -15.96 14.54 4.09
CA LYS A 108 -14.80 14.02 4.84
C LYS A 108 -13.95 13.08 3.99
N PHE A 109 -14.19 13.00 2.68
CA PHE A 109 -13.40 12.17 1.76
C PHE A 109 -12.58 13.07 0.82
N VAL A 110 -11.31 12.72 0.62
CA VAL A 110 -10.39 13.45 -0.26
C VAL A 110 -9.67 12.48 -1.19
N HIS A 111 -9.77 12.75 -2.49
CA HIS A 111 -8.90 12.19 -3.51
C HIS A 111 -7.62 13.04 -3.62
N LEU A 112 -6.46 12.40 -3.56
CA LEU A 112 -5.17 13.05 -3.83
C LEU A 112 -4.52 12.44 -5.07
N GLY A 113 -4.44 13.23 -6.13
CA GLY A 113 -3.69 12.91 -7.34
C GLY A 113 -2.24 13.40 -7.29
N ALA A 114 -1.44 12.99 -8.27
CA ALA A 114 -0.05 13.46 -8.41
C ALA A 114 0.05 14.99 -8.54
N ALA A 115 -0.92 15.64 -9.17
CA ALA A 115 -0.97 17.10 -9.32
C ALA A 115 -1.24 17.82 -7.98
N ASP A 116 -1.90 17.16 -7.02
CA ASP A 116 -2.24 17.74 -5.72
C ASP A 116 -1.05 17.72 -4.75
N CYS A 117 0.01 16.97 -5.08
CA CYS A 117 1.23 16.86 -4.26
C CYS A 117 2.08 18.14 -4.28
N GLY A 118 1.78 19.10 -5.17
CA GLY A 118 2.55 20.35 -5.30
C GLY A 118 3.98 20.15 -5.80
N CYS A 119 4.33 18.93 -6.24
CA CYS A 119 5.51 18.68 -7.05
C CYS A 119 5.26 19.35 -8.40
N GLY A 120 5.79 20.55 -8.60
CA GLY A 120 5.57 21.30 -9.84
C GLY A 120 5.94 20.48 -11.09
N ASP A 121 5.34 20.83 -12.22
CA ASP A 121 5.64 20.29 -13.56
C ASP A 121 7.04 20.74 -14.06
N ASP A 122 8.02 20.82 -13.17
CA ASP A 122 9.33 21.29 -13.56
C ASP A 122 9.99 20.17 -14.38
N ASP A 123 10.11 20.44 -15.68
CA ASP A 123 11.04 19.78 -16.60
C ASP A 123 12.51 19.89 -16.11
N GLY A 124 12.74 20.59 -14.99
CA GLY A 124 13.94 20.51 -14.17
C GLY A 124 14.24 19.06 -13.80
N GLN A 125 15.26 18.53 -14.48
CA GLN A 125 15.96 17.26 -14.22
C GLN A 125 15.48 16.59 -12.92
N LYS A 126 14.74 15.48 -13.05
CA LYS A 126 14.47 14.58 -11.92
C LYS A 126 15.82 14.21 -11.29
N GLU A 127 16.26 15.00 -10.33
CA GLU A 127 17.34 14.67 -9.43
C GLU A 127 16.77 13.55 -8.58
N THR A 128 16.87 12.33 -9.10
CA THR A 128 16.77 11.16 -8.26
C THR A 128 17.79 11.41 -7.16
N SER A 129 17.35 11.51 -5.91
CA SER A 129 18.24 11.44 -4.77
C SER A 129 18.90 10.06 -4.82
N ARG A 130 19.93 9.91 -5.65
CA ARG A 130 20.90 8.83 -5.54
C ARG A 130 21.54 9.10 -4.20
N SER A 131 21.09 8.38 -3.18
CA SER A 131 21.89 8.24 -1.98
C SER A 131 23.26 7.77 -2.47
N LYS A 132 24.26 8.64 -2.37
CA LYS A 132 25.68 8.29 -2.61
C LYS A 132 26.21 7.39 -1.49
N GLN A 133 25.35 6.73 -0.72
CA GLN A 133 25.73 5.50 -0.06
C GLN A 133 25.87 4.43 -1.14
N SER A 134 27.04 4.45 -1.80
CA SER A 134 27.63 3.21 -2.27
C SER A 134 27.74 2.32 -1.04
N ALA A 135 26.73 1.49 -0.79
CA ALA A 135 26.91 0.34 0.09
C ALA A 135 28.15 -0.37 -0.43
N ARG A 136 29.19 -0.50 0.40
CA ARG A 136 30.34 -1.29 -0.01
C ARG A 136 29.81 -2.70 -0.24
N GLN A 137 30.25 -3.38 -1.30
CA GLN A 137 29.78 -4.74 -1.62
C GLN A 137 29.80 -5.67 -0.40
N SER A 138 30.72 -5.46 0.55
CA SER A 138 30.78 -6.16 1.82
C SER A 138 29.52 -6.00 2.70
N GLU A 139 28.91 -4.81 2.75
CA GLU A 139 27.70 -4.56 3.55
C GLU A 139 26.45 -5.20 2.93
N LEU A 140 26.43 -5.37 1.60
CA LEU A 140 25.37 -6.11 0.92
C LEU A 140 25.54 -7.63 1.11
N ASP A 141 26.78 -8.13 1.14
CA ASP A 141 27.08 -9.55 1.35
C ASP A 141 26.73 -10.00 2.79
N ASP A 142 26.97 -9.14 3.80
CA ASP A 142 26.53 -9.35 5.18
C ASP A 142 24.99 -9.31 5.34
N LEU A 143 24.31 -8.44 4.58
CA LEU A 143 22.84 -8.29 4.68
C LEU A 143 22.08 -9.40 3.96
N PHE A 144 22.63 -9.94 2.87
CA PHE A 144 22.01 -11.01 2.07
C PHE A 144 22.62 -12.39 2.29
N GLY A 145 23.54 -12.54 3.25
CA GLY A 145 24.15 -13.83 3.58
C GLY A 145 24.89 -14.40 2.37
N GLY A 146 25.99 -13.76 1.99
CA GLY A 146 26.88 -14.22 0.95
C GLY A 146 27.44 -15.61 1.23
N ASN A 147 26.81 -16.61 0.63
CA ASN A 147 27.51 -17.81 0.21
C ASN A 147 26.97 -18.22 -1.16
N SER A 148 27.54 -17.60 -2.20
CA SER A 148 27.49 -18.13 -3.57
C SER A 148 28.16 -19.50 -3.59
N THR A 149 27.39 -20.54 -3.28
CA THR A 149 27.58 -21.95 -3.68
C THR A 149 26.40 -22.75 -3.10
N ALA A 150 25.23 -22.64 -3.73
CA ALA A 150 24.17 -23.63 -3.58
C ALA A 150 24.30 -24.64 -4.75
N PRO A 151 24.73 -25.89 -4.50
CA PRO A 151 24.74 -26.93 -5.53
C PRO A 151 23.29 -27.36 -5.82
N GLY A 152 22.85 -27.27 -7.08
CA GLY A 152 21.61 -27.92 -7.54
C GLY A 152 20.56 -27.08 -8.31
N GLY A 153 20.83 -25.84 -8.70
CA GLY A 153 19.91 -25.08 -9.57
C GLY A 153 20.05 -25.46 -11.06
N PRO A 154 18.96 -25.56 -11.84
CA PRO A 154 19.06 -25.91 -13.26
C PRO A 154 19.64 -24.73 -14.06
N PRO A 155 20.42 -24.99 -15.12
CA PRO A 155 20.97 -23.91 -15.95
C PRO A 155 19.85 -23.24 -16.76
N LEU A 156 19.89 -21.91 -16.83
CA LEU A 156 19.05 -21.12 -17.74
C LEU A 156 19.48 -21.36 -19.20
N PRO A 157 18.54 -21.47 -20.15
CA PRO A 157 18.87 -21.76 -21.54
C PRO A 157 19.47 -20.52 -22.24
N THR A 158 20.49 -20.76 -23.06
CA THR A 158 21.15 -19.76 -23.91
C THR A 158 20.28 -19.48 -25.14
N ALA A 159 19.93 -18.22 -25.40
CA ALA A 159 19.21 -17.83 -26.61
C ALA A 159 20.13 -17.92 -27.85
N PRO A 160 19.65 -18.42 -29.01
CA PRO A 160 20.46 -18.52 -30.22
C PRO A 160 20.59 -17.18 -30.95
N SER A 161 21.76 -16.92 -31.52
CA SER A 161 22.07 -15.74 -32.34
C SER A 161 21.38 -15.79 -33.71
N LEU A 162 20.75 -14.68 -34.11
CA LEU A 162 20.19 -14.50 -35.45
C LEU A 162 21.31 -14.19 -36.47
N PRO A 163 21.26 -14.74 -37.70
CA PRO A 163 22.24 -14.44 -38.75
C PRO A 163 21.98 -13.06 -39.40
N PRO A 164 23.02 -12.40 -39.95
CA PRO A 164 22.88 -11.08 -40.58
C PRO A 164 22.19 -11.17 -41.96
N PRO A 165 21.54 -10.08 -42.41
CA PRO A 165 20.81 -10.06 -43.69
C PRO A 165 21.76 -9.94 -44.89
N ALA A 166 21.42 -10.63 -45.98
CA ALA A 166 22.12 -10.57 -47.26
C ALA A 166 21.56 -9.42 -48.13
N PHE A 167 22.43 -8.60 -48.70
CA PHE A 167 22.08 -7.57 -49.69
C PHE A 167 22.15 -8.14 -51.12
N PRO A 168 21.30 -7.70 -52.07
CA PRO A 168 21.36 -8.16 -53.45
C PRO A 168 22.41 -7.36 -54.27
N LEU A 169 23.10 -8.04 -55.19
CA LEU A 169 23.97 -7.43 -56.21
C LEU A 169 23.13 -7.00 -57.43
N PRO A 170 23.49 -5.89 -58.11
CA PRO A 170 22.86 -5.49 -59.36
C PRO A 170 23.46 -6.25 -60.56
N LEU A 171 22.67 -6.27 -61.63
CA LEU A 171 22.75 -7.08 -62.86
C LEU A 171 24.11 -7.09 -63.59
#